data_AF-H2YNT6-F1
#
_entry.id   AF-H2YNT6-F1
#
_cell.length_a   1.000
_cell.length_b   1.000
_cell.length_c   1.000
_cell.angle_alpha   90.00
_cell.angle_beta   90.00
_cell.angle_gamma   90.00
#
_symmetry.space_group_name_H-M   'P 1'
#
loop_
_entity.id
_entity.type
_entity.pdbx_description
1 polymer ?
#
loop_
_entity_poly.entity_id
_entity_poly.type
_entity_poly.pdbx_seq_one_letter_code
_entity_poly.pdbx_strand_id
1 'polypeptide(L)'
;SVVANKGLLNKPGDNNCFLNSAIQVLWHLDVFRKNFRQLNGHSCMGASCIFCALKDIFQQFQYSKDEALPPTLLRSALAETFQQQSRFQLGLMDDAAECFSILIYKCHFFIVITDLTYAPLPHCIPHQKFGLSLVEQCVCQCGATSEPLTFIEMVHYVSASALREEDVAMRIRYGTSDQKFGRVVRVASSWGDMRSCPSDCGAQIEMRKVLMNCPDVVSIGIVWDSAEPQVKDIISLVHALGTTLKLTDVSSISYLVVKS
;
A
#
# COMPACT_ATOMS: atom_id res chain seq x y z
N SER A 1 -0.26 4.67 24.38
CA SER A 1 -1.69 4.29 24.36
C SER A 1 -1.76 2.80 24.08
N VAL A 2 -2.42 2.02 24.93
CA VAL A 2 -2.67 0.59 24.69
C VAL A 2 -3.59 0.47 23.47
N VAL A 3 -3.30 -0.48 22.56
CA VAL A 3 -4.16 -0.78 21.41
C VAL A 3 -5.26 -1.69 21.89
N ALA A 4 -6.52 -1.27 21.72
CA ALA A 4 -7.65 -2.15 21.99
C ALA A 4 -7.75 -3.19 20.87
N ASN A 5 -7.62 -4.47 21.22
CA ASN A 5 -7.87 -5.58 20.31
C ASN A 5 -9.36 -5.90 20.36
N LYS A 6 -10.12 -5.49 19.34
CA LYS A 6 -11.56 -5.79 19.22
C LYS A 6 -11.83 -6.44 17.87
N GLY A 7 -12.80 -7.33 17.84
CA GLY A 7 -13.31 -7.91 16.60
C GLY A 7 -14.19 -6.92 15.83
N LEU A 8 -14.51 -7.29 14.59
CA LEU A 8 -15.52 -6.60 13.78
C LEU A 8 -16.59 -7.62 13.39
N LEU A 9 -17.85 -7.21 13.52
CA LEU A 9 -19.00 -8.06 13.23
C LEU A 9 -19.07 -8.34 11.72
N ASN A 10 -19.45 -9.58 11.39
CA ASN A 10 -19.73 -10.03 10.02
C ASN A 10 -20.79 -11.13 10.08
N LYS A 11 -22.07 -10.76 10.00
CA LYS A 11 -23.16 -11.74 10.02
C LYS A 11 -23.22 -12.47 8.67
N PRO A 12 -23.80 -13.68 8.60
CA PRO A 12 -24.02 -14.37 7.33
C PRO A 12 -24.73 -13.46 6.33
N GLY A 13 -24.16 -13.29 5.14
CA GLY A 13 -24.68 -12.44 4.07
C GLY A 13 -24.21 -10.98 4.10
N ASP A 14 -23.57 -10.50 5.18
CA ASP A 14 -23.03 -9.14 5.23
C ASP A 14 -21.82 -8.97 4.28
N ASN A 15 -21.01 -10.02 4.18
CA ASN A 15 -19.79 -10.07 3.37
C ASN A 15 -18.80 -8.93 3.69
N ASN A 16 -18.69 -8.54 4.96
CA ASN A 16 -17.84 -7.45 5.43
C ASN A 16 -16.37 -7.84 5.64
N CYS A 17 -15.95 -9.08 5.34
CA CYS A 17 -14.60 -9.56 5.63
C CYS A 17 -13.49 -8.71 4.97
N PHE A 18 -13.70 -8.23 3.74
CA PHE A 18 -12.75 -7.37 3.04
C PHE A 18 -12.55 -6.03 3.77
N LEU A 19 -13.65 -5.41 4.20
CA LEU A 19 -13.66 -4.15 4.93
C LEU A 19 -13.06 -4.33 6.32
N ASN A 20 -13.42 -5.42 7.01
CA ASN A 20 -12.93 -5.73 8.34
C ASN A 20 -11.41 -5.89 8.32
N SER A 21 -10.85 -6.59 7.32
CA SER A 21 -9.40 -6.71 7.14
C SER A 21 -8.73 -5.35 6.95
N ALA A 22 -9.28 -4.48 6.11
CA ALA A 22 -8.73 -3.13 5.89
C ALA A 22 -8.78 -2.26 7.15
N ILE A 23 -9.89 -2.27 7.90
CA ILE A 23 -10.03 -1.53 9.16
C ILE A 23 -9.03 -2.02 10.20
N GLN A 24 -8.87 -3.34 10.35
CA GLN A 24 -7.95 -3.93 11.32
C GLN A 24 -6.51 -3.52 11.03
N VAL A 25 -6.08 -3.58 9.77
CA VAL A 25 -4.75 -3.10 9.37
C VAL A 25 -4.56 -1.64 9.76
N LEU A 26 -5.49 -0.75 9.38
CA LEU A 26 -5.36 0.69 9.68
C LEU A 26 -5.39 1.01 11.17
N TRP A 27 -6.22 0.30 11.95
CA TRP A 27 -6.29 0.49 13.40
C TRP A 27 -5.00 0.04 14.11
N HIS A 28 -4.44 -1.09 13.70
CA HIS A 28 -3.21 -1.63 14.29
C HIS A 28 -1.93 -0.95 13.77
N LEU A 29 -2.00 -0.19 12.67
CA LEU A 29 -0.94 0.71 12.25
C LEU A 29 -0.87 1.94 13.17
N ASP A 30 -0.01 1.85 14.19
CA ASP A 30 0.22 2.89 15.20
C ASP A 30 0.40 4.31 14.63
N VAL A 31 1.20 4.43 13.57
CA VAL A 31 1.47 5.70 12.88
C VAL A 31 0.19 6.26 12.28
N PHE A 32 -0.58 5.45 11.54
CA PHE A 32 -1.84 5.88 10.96
C PHE A 32 -2.84 6.26 12.06
N ARG A 33 -3.09 5.37 13.02
CA ARG A 33 -4.06 5.58 14.11
C ARG A 33 -3.82 6.88 14.87
N LYS A 34 -2.57 7.17 15.26
CA LYS A 34 -2.21 8.39 16.02
C LYS A 34 -2.42 9.65 15.19
N ASN A 35 -1.90 9.68 13.96
CA ASN A 35 -2.04 10.85 13.09
C ASN A 35 -3.50 11.06 12.69
N PHE A 36 -4.21 10.00 12.32
CA PHE A 36 -5.61 10.08 11.91
C PHE A 36 -6.49 10.61 13.04
N ARG A 37 -6.23 10.22 14.29
CA ARG A 37 -6.94 10.78 15.46
C ARG A 37 -6.77 12.30 15.58
N GLN A 38 -5.59 12.84 15.29
CA GLN A 38 -5.28 14.27 15.42
C GLN A 38 -5.88 15.13 14.29
N LEU A 39 -6.24 14.53 13.16
CA LEU A 39 -6.88 15.26 12.06
C LEU A 39 -8.23 15.81 12.50
N ASN A 40 -8.36 17.14 12.43
CA ASN A 40 -9.58 17.88 12.68
C ASN A 40 -9.92 18.69 11.41
N GLY A 41 -11.20 18.75 11.08
CA GLY A 41 -11.68 19.40 9.85
C GLY A 41 -11.61 18.47 8.63
N HIS A 42 -12.72 18.41 7.89
CA HIS A 42 -12.85 17.78 6.58
C HIS A 42 -14.10 18.32 5.89
N SER A 43 -14.18 18.21 4.56
CA SER A 43 -15.43 18.48 3.84
C SER A 43 -16.35 17.27 3.92
N CYS A 44 -17.33 17.30 4.82
CA CYS A 44 -18.26 16.19 5.02
C CYS A 44 -19.18 15.99 3.81
N MET A 45 -19.37 14.73 3.41
CA MET A 45 -20.27 14.33 2.31
C MET A 45 -21.57 13.67 2.81
N GLY A 46 -21.95 13.92 4.07
CA GLY A 46 -23.13 13.31 4.68
C GLY A 46 -22.99 11.78 4.79
N ALA A 47 -24.00 11.05 4.32
CA ALA A 47 -24.08 9.58 4.47
C ALA A 47 -22.98 8.82 3.71
N SER A 48 -22.46 9.39 2.60
CA SER A 48 -21.33 8.85 1.84
C SER A 48 -19.96 9.19 2.43
N CYS A 49 -19.88 9.88 3.57
CA CYS A 49 -18.60 10.36 4.11
C CYS A 49 -17.79 9.26 4.79
N ILE A 50 -16.89 8.63 4.02
CA ILE A 50 -15.94 7.61 4.48
C ILE A 50 -15.05 8.10 5.65
N PHE A 51 -14.64 9.38 5.66
CA PHE A 51 -13.82 9.93 6.74
C PHE A 51 -14.56 9.94 8.09
N CYS A 52 -15.80 10.43 8.11
CA CYS A 52 -16.65 10.40 9.30
C CYS A 52 -16.87 8.98 9.81
N ALA A 53 -17.23 8.08 8.90
CA ALA A 53 -17.50 6.69 9.28
C ALA A 53 -16.25 5.96 9.79
N LEU A 54 -15.06 6.26 9.24
CA LEU A 54 -13.78 5.74 9.73
C LEU A 54 -13.40 6.33 11.09
N LYS A 55 -13.65 7.63 11.32
CA LYS A 55 -13.49 8.27 12.63
C LYS A 55 -14.38 7.64 13.69
N ASP A 56 -15.64 7.38 13.34
CA ASP A 56 -16.62 6.76 14.22
C ASP A 56 -16.16 5.36 14.67
N ILE A 57 -15.81 4.47 13.73
CA ILE A 57 -15.36 3.13 14.11
C ILE A 57 -14.06 3.16 14.92
N PHE A 58 -13.12 4.08 14.64
CA PHE A 58 -11.90 4.25 15.44
C PHE A 58 -12.20 4.76 16.85
N GLN A 59 -13.19 5.63 17.01
CA GLN A 59 -13.66 6.07 18.32
C GLN A 59 -14.29 4.90 19.10
N GLN A 60 -15.10 4.07 18.42
CA GLN A 60 -15.65 2.85 19.03
C GLN A 60 -14.55 1.88 19.45
N PHE A 61 -13.52 1.68 18.62
CA PHE A 61 -12.36 0.87 19.00
C PHE A 61 -11.71 1.35 20.28
N GLN A 62 -11.60 2.68 20.45
CA GLN A 62 -10.93 3.26 21.60
C GLN A 62 -11.76 3.23 22.89
N TYR A 63 -13.07 3.48 22.80
CA TYR A 63 -13.89 3.77 23.99
C TYR A 63 -15.06 2.82 24.21
N SER A 64 -15.50 2.06 23.20
CA SER A 64 -16.58 1.09 23.39
C SER A 64 -16.13 -0.01 24.35
N LYS A 65 -17.07 -0.56 25.10
CA LYS A 65 -16.87 -1.75 25.94
C LYS A 65 -17.07 -3.05 25.17
N ASP A 66 -17.65 -2.98 23.97
CA ASP A 66 -17.98 -4.16 23.16
C ASP A 66 -16.70 -4.85 22.66
N GLU A 67 -16.70 -6.18 22.68
CA GLU A 67 -15.58 -6.97 22.15
C GLU A 67 -15.58 -7.03 20.61
N ALA A 68 -16.74 -6.86 19.98
CA ALA A 68 -16.90 -6.85 18.53
C ALA A 68 -17.75 -5.65 18.08
N LEU A 69 -17.24 -4.89 17.11
CA LEU A 69 -17.84 -3.64 16.66
C LEU A 69 -18.54 -3.79 15.30
N PRO A 70 -19.69 -3.14 15.08
CA PRO A 70 -20.35 -3.14 13.78
C PRO A 70 -19.65 -2.16 12.81
N PRO A 71 -19.16 -2.61 11.64
CA PRO A 71 -18.60 -1.72 10.62
C PRO A 71 -19.67 -0.98 9.79
N THR A 72 -20.94 -1.00 10.22
CA THR A 72 -22.13 -0.67 9.42
C THR A 72 -22.06 0.72 8.80
N LEU A 73 -21.67 1.75 9.57
CA LEU A 73 -21.59 3.12 9.05
C LEU A 73 -20.58 3.24 7.92
N LEU A 74 -19.40 2.64 8.07
CA LEU A 74 -18.36 2.67 7.05
C LEU A 74 -18.74 1.82 5.83
N ARG A 75 -19.41 0.69 6.08
CA ARG A 75 -19.94 -0.17 5.03
C ARG A 75 -20.97 0.54 4.14
N SER A 76 -21.89 1.28 4.75
CA SER A 76 -22.89 2.08 4.04
C SER A 76 -22.26 3.25 3.29
N ALA A 77 -21.33 3.98 3.92
CA ALA A 77 -20.65 5.10 3.27
C ALA A 77 -19.85 4.67 2.02
N LEU A 78 -19.21 3.50 2.07
CA LEU A 78 -18.55 2.90 0.90
C LEU A 78 -19.54 2.55 -0.21
N ALA A 79 -20.64 1.87 0.14
CA ALA A 79 -21.66 1.48 -0.85
C ALA A 79 -22.25 2.70 -1.57
N GLU A 80 -22.54 3.77 -0.83
CA GLU A 80 -23.07 5.02 -1.39
C GLU A 80 -22.03 5.74 -2.26
N THR A 81 -20.78 5.83 -1.80
CA THR A 81 -19.69 6.48 -2.55
C THR A 81 -19.44 5.83 -3.92
N PHE A 82 -19.58 4.50 -4.00
CA PHE A 82 -19.23 3.72 -5.19
C PHE A 82 -20.46 3.12 -5.91
N GLN A 83 -21.66 3.66 -5.63
CA GLN A 83 -22.92 3.16 -6.17
C GLN A 83 -22.93 3.09 -7.70
N GLN A 84 -22.42 4.13 -8.38
CA GLN A 84 -22.40 4.18 -9.85
C GLN A 84 -21.46 3.16 -10.49
N GLN A 85 -20.48 2.65 -9.74
CA GLN A 85 -19.52 1.65 -10.22
C GLN A 85 -20.00 0.23 -9.92
N SER A 86 -21.11 0.07 -9.19
CA SER A 86 -21.57 -1.20 -8.64
C SER A 86 -20.53 -1.90 -7.75
N ARG A 87 -19.66 -1.11 -7.12
CA ARG A 87 -18.55 -1.59 -6.27
C ARG A 87 -18.83 -1.34 -4.81
N PHE A 88 -18.32 -2.20 -3.94
CA PHE A 88 -18.53 -2.14 -2.50
C PHE A 88 -20.02 -2.07 -2.12
N GLN A 89 -20.92 -2.70 -2.88
CA GLN A 89 -22.37 -2.65 -2.61
C GLN A 89 -22.77 -3.58 -1.47
N LEU A 90 -23.76 -3.19 -0.67
CA LEU A 90 -24.19 -3.94 0.51
C LEU A 90 -24.50 -5.41 0.19
N GLY A 91 -24.04 -6.31 1.06
CA GLY A 91 -24.22 -7.76 0.89
C GLY A 91 -23.33 -8.40 -0.19
N LEU A 92 -22.56 -7.63 -0.93
CA LEU A 92 -21.55 -8.14 -1.87
C LEU A 92 -20.16 -8.11 -1.26
N MET A 93 -19.32 -9.04 -1.70
CA MET A 93 -17.89 -9.07 -1.38
C MET A 93 -17.12 -8.20 -2.40
N ASP A 94 -16.00 -7.62 -1.96
CA ASP A 94 -15.10 -6.84 -2.80
C ASP A 94 -13.64 -7.08 -2.36
N ASP A 95 -12.69 -6.43 -3.00
CA ASP A 95 -11.26 -6.64 -2.72
C ASP A 95 -10.78 -5.88 -1.47
N ALA A 96 -10.05 -6.57 -0.58
CA ALA A 96 -9.57 -6.01 0.67
C ALA A 96 -8.39 -5.05 0.49
N ALA A 97 -7.49 -5.34 -0.46
CA ALA A 97 -6.33 -4.50 -0.74
C ALA A 97 -6.76 -3.19 -1.40
N GLU A 98 -7.73 -3.26 -2.29
CA GLU A 98 -8.31 -2.07 -2.89
C GLU A 98 -9.13 -1.25 -1.88
N CYS A 99 -9.91 -1.91 -1.02
CA CYS A 99 -10.59 -1.24 0.08
C CYS A 99 -9.59 -0.48 0.97
N PHE A 100 -8.47 -1.11 1.34
CA PHE A 100 -7.39 -0.47 2.10
C PHE A 100 -6.85 0.77 1.38
N SER A 101 -6.51 0.66 0.09
CA SER A 101 -6.03 1.78 -0.72
C SER A 101 -7.06 2.92 -0.80
N ILE A 102 -8.34 2.60 -0.93
CA ILE A 102 -9.44 3.58 -0.95
C ILE A 102 -9.56 4.31 0.39
N LEU A 103 -9.50 3.59 1.52
CA LEU A 103 -9.58 4.22 2.85
C LEU A 103 -8.42 5.19 3.08
N ILE A 104 -7.20 4.82 2.67
CA ILE A 104 -6.03 5.71 2.71
C ILE A 104 -6.22 6.90 1.78
N TYR A 105 -6.59 6.66 0.52
CA TYR A 105 -6.76 7.70 -0.49
C TYR A 105 -7.85 8.70 -0.13
N LYS A 106 -8.98 8.24 0.42
CA LYS A 106 -10.06 9.14 0.86
C LYS A 106 -9.59 10.02 2.01
N CYS A 107 -8.72 9.54 2.90
CA CYS A 107 -8.07 10.40 3.90
C CYS A 107 -7.22 11.51 3.25
N HIS A 108 -6.62 11.28 2.08
CA HIS A 108 -5.93 12.33 1.31
C HIS A 108 -6.92 13.33 0.71
N PHE A 109 -7.94 12.85 -0.01
CA PHE A 109 -8.88 13.70 -0.77
C PHE A 109 -9.66 14.67 0.13
N PHE A 110 -10.04 14.24 1.33
CA PHE A 110 -10.79 15.08 2.27
C PHE A 110 -9.98 16.21 2.92
N ILE A 111 -8.65 16.10 2.93
CA ILE A 111 -7.71 17.14 3.42
C ILE A 111 -7.37 18.12 2.29
N VAL A 112 -7.38 17.67 1.02
CA VAL A 112 -7.00 18.51 -0.13
C VAL A 112 -8.15 19.36 -0.66
N ILE A 113 -9.43 18.97 -0.49
CA ILE A 113 -10.55 19.85 -0.92
C ILE A 113 -10.59 21.19 -0.16
N THR A 114 -9.92 21.30 0.99
CA THR A 114 -9.79 22.58 1.70
C THR A 114 -8.69 23.49 1.14
N ASP A 115 -7.78 23.00 0.29
CA ASP A 115 -6.74 23.81 -0.34
C ASP A 115 -6.47 23.36 -1.79
N LEU A 116 -6.76 24.26 -2.73
CA LEU A 116 -6.69 24.14 -4.21
C LEU A 116 -5.30 23.83 -4.80
N THR A 117 -4.48 22.98 -4.19
CA THR A 117 -3.13 22.68 -4.65
C THR A 117 -2.91 21.18 -4.81
N TYR A 118 -2.58 20.77 -6.03
CA TYR A 118 -2.05 19.44 -6.39
C TYR A 118 -0.70 19.09 -5.72
N ALA A 119 -0.27 19.87 -4.73
CA ALA A 119 0.94 19.63 -3.97
C ALA A 119 0.64 18.76 -2.74
N PRO A 120 1.56 17.88 -2.31
CA PRO A 120 1.39 17.13 -1.07
C PRO A 120 1.32 18.11 0.10
N LEU A 121 0.10 18.35 0.61
CA LEU A 121 -0.10 19.22 1.76
C LEU A 121 0.71 18.66 2.96
N PRO A 122 1.35 19.52 3.78
CA PRO A 122 2.17 19.12 4.93
C PRO A 122 1.44 18.33 6.04
N HIS A 123 0.16 18.01 5.87
CA HIS A 123 -0.65 17.29 6.84
C HIS A 123 -1.33 16.04 6.24
N CYS A 124 -1.00 15.69 4.99
CA CYS A 124 -1.58 14.53 4.34
C CYS A 124 -0.91 13.24 4.81
N ILE A 125 -1.59 12.48 5.70
CA ILE A 125 -1.08 11.22 6.26
C ILE A 125 -0.60 10.24 5.16
N PRO A 126 -1.35 9.97 4.07
CA PRO A 126 -0.88 9.09 3.00
C PRO A 126 0.50 9.48 2.46
N HIS A 127 0.69 10.73 2.01
CA HIS A 127 1.97 11.18 1.45
C HIS A 127 3.10 11.18 2.47
N GLN A 128 2.85 11.58 3.72
CA GLN A 128 3.91 11.70 4.72
C GLN A 128 4.32 10.37 5.33
N LYS A 129 3.37 9.45 5.49
CA LYS A 129 3.56 8.21 6.25
C LYS A 129 3.73 6.99 5.36
N PHE A 130 3.12 6.98 4.18
CA PHE A 130 3.14 5.85 3.24
C PHE A 130 3.89 6.16 1.94
N GLY A 131 3.93 7.44 1.54
CA GLY A 131 4.46 7.84 0.24
C GLY A 131 5.94 7.48 0.05
N LEU A 132 6.21 6.63 -0.93
CA LEU A 132 7.54 6.31 -1.42
C LEU A 132 7.91 7.36 -2.49
N SER A 133 8.80 8.29 -2.17
CA SER A 133 9.31 9.26 -3.15
C SER A 133 10.40 8.60 -3.98
N LEU A 134 10.11 8.36 -5.25
CA LEU A 134 10.94 7.54 -6.12
C LEU A 134 11.48 8.34 -7.30
N VAL A 135 12.70 7.99 -7.71
CA VAL A 135 13.31 8.40 -8.98
C VAL A 135 13.59 7.16 -9.81
N GLU A 136 13.08 7.13 -11.02
CA GLU A 136 13.37 6.12 -12.03
C GLU A 136 14.30 6.70 -13.11
N GLN A 137 15.37 5.99 -13.42
CA GLN A 137 16.30 6.38 -14.48
C GLN A 137 16.98 5.16 -15.09
N CYS A 138 17.14 5.15 -16.41
CA CYS A 138 17.98 4.17 -17.11
C CYS A 138 19.40 4.72 -17.20
N VAL A 139 20.40 3.90 -16.83
CA VAL A 139 21.83 4.25 -16.94
C VAL A 139 22.54 3.16 -17.73
N CYS A 140 22.95 3.48 -18.96
CA CYS A 140 23.66 2.55 -19.81
C CYS A 140 25.16 2.52 -19.48
N GLN A 141 25.80 1.37 -19.70
CA GLN A 141 27.26 1.26 -19.63
C GLN A 141 27.99 2.11 -20.68
N CYS A 142 27.33 2.53 -21.78
CA CYS A 142 27.91 3.46 -22.75
C CYS A 142 27.93 4.93 -22.27
N GLY A 143 27.40 5.20 -21.06
CA GLY A 143 27.31 6.55 -20.48
C GLY A 143 26.00 7.27 -20.75
N ALA A 144 25.13 6.75 -21.62
CA ALA A 144 23.81 7.31 -21.89
C ALA A 144 22.87 7.16 -20.68
N THR A 145 22.15 8.23 -20.35
CA THR A 145 21.14 8.24 -19.28
C THR A 145 19.80 8.75 -19.80
N SER A 146 18.69 8.17 -19.34
CA SER A 146 17.38 8.75 -19.60
C SER A 146 17.13 9.99 -18.74
N GLU A 147 16.14 10.80 -19.12
CA GLU A 147 15.57 11.79 -18.21
C GLU A 147 15.06 11.09 -16.93
N PRO A 148 15.33 11.64 -15.73
CA PRO A 148 14.85 11.06 -14.49
C PRO A 148 13.35 11.31 -14.32
N LEU A 149 12.59 10.24 -14.08
CA LEU A 149 11.17 10.33 -13.75
C LEU A 149 10.99 10.31 -12.24
N THR A 150 10.33 11.33 -11.68
CA THR A 150 10.07 11.42 -10.23
C THR A 150 8.58 11.26 -9.94
N PHE A 151 8.23 10.42 -8.97
CA PHE A 151 6.84 10.22 -8.56
C PHE A 151 6.73 9.75 -7.12
N ILE A 152 5.50 9.69 -6.61
CA ILE A 152 5.19 9.12 -5.29
C ILE A 152 4.35 7.86 -5.48
N GLU A 153 4.83 6.74 -4.95
CA GLU A 153 4.13 5.47 -4.93
C GLU A 153 3.56 5.22 -3.52
N MET A 154 2.27 4.94 -3.40
CA MET A 154 1.62 4.68 -2.10
C MET A 154 1.67 3.20 -1.72
N VAL A 155 1.54 2.33 -2.72
CA VAL A 155 1.58 0.87 -2.56
C VAL A 155 2.51 0.35 -3.64
N HIS A 156 3.58 -0.33 -3.23
CA HIS A 156 4.52 -0.96 -4.14
C HIS A 156 3.97 -2.32 -4.58
N TYR A 157 3.49 -2.41 -5.82
CA TYR A 157 2.92 -3.65 -6.34
C TYR A 157 3.98 -4.57 -6.94
N VAL A 158 3.88 -5.86 -6.65
CA VAL A 158 4.75 -6.91 -7.16
C VAL A 158 3.92 -8.13 -7.57
N SER A 159 4.30 -8.79 -8.67
CA SER A 159 3.62 -10.01 -9.10
C SER A 159 3.93 -11.17 -8.15
N ALA A 160 2.90 -11.96 -7.82
CA ALA A 160 3.02 -13.16 -7.03
C ALA A 160 3.92 -14.21 -7.71
N SER A 161 3.86 -14.36 -9.03
CA SER A 161 4.72 -15.31 -9.76
C SER A 161 6.18 -14.86 -9.74
N ALA A 162 6.43 -13.59 -10.04
CA ALA A 162 7.77 -13.01 -10.00
C ALA A 162 8.44 -13.18 -8.63
N LEU A 163 7.69 -12.93 -7.55
CA LEU A 163 8.19 -13.05 -6.19
C LEU A 163 8.55 -14.51 -5.84
N ARG A 164 7.71 -15.47 -6.22
CA ARG A 164 7.96 -16.91 -5.98
C ARG A 164 9.18 -17.41 -6.74
N GLU A 165 9.29 -17.09 -8.02
CA GLU A 165 10.39 -17.55 -8.86
C GLU A 165 11.73 -16.95 -8.40
N GLU A 166 11.73 -15.66 -8.04
CA GLU A 166 12.93 -15.01 -7.51
C GLU A 166 13.33 -15.55 -6.13
N ASP A 167 12.38 -15.89 -5.25
CA ASP A 167 12.68 -16.56 -3.97
C ASP A 167 13.35 -17.93 -4.21
N VAL A 168 12.83 -18.74 -5.13
CA VAL A 168 13.45 -20.03 -5.50
C VAL A 168 14.87 -19.81 -6.05
N ALA A 169 15.05 -18.87 -6.97
CA ALA A 169 16.37 -18.54 -7.53
C ALA A 169 17.36 -18.08 -6.45
N MET A 170 16.92 -17.24 -5.51
CA MET A 170 17.73 -16.76 -4.40
C MET A 170 18.11 -17.86 -3.42
N ARG A 171 17.21 -18.81 -3.13
CA ARG A 171 17.50 -19.98 -2.29
C ARG A 171 18.51 -20.91 -2.93
N ILE A 172 18.42 -21.14 -4.23
CA ILE A 172 19.38 -21.97 -4.96
C ILE A 172 20.77 -21.31 -4.96
N ARG A 173 20.86 -20.01 -5.23
CA ARG A 173 22.14 -19.30 -5.35
C ARG A 173 22.83 -19.06 -4.01
N TYR A 174 22.06 -18.81 -2.95
CA TYR A 174 22.59 -18.25 -1.71
C TYR A 174 22.05 -18.94 -0.44
N GLY A 175 21.32 -20.06 -0.55
CA GLY A 175 20.72 -20.78 0.59
C GLY A 175 19.51 -20.11 1.23
N THR A 176 18.94 -20.74 2.27
CA THR A 176 17.79 -20.23 3.03
C THR A 176 18.24 -19.22 4.10
N SER A 177 17.96 -17.94 3.89
CA SER A 177 18.19 -16.89 4.90
C SER A 177 17.06 -15.88 4.83
N ASP A 178 16.45 -15.59 5.98
CA ASP A 178 15.28 -14.69 6.12
C ASP A 178 15.58 -13.22 5.79
N GLN A 179 16.85 -12.84 5.62
CA GLN A 179 17.27 -11.46 5.41
C GLN A 179 17.22 -11.02 3.94
N LYS A 180 16.38 -11.66 3.11
CA LYS A 180 16.42 -11.52 1.64
C LYS A 180 15.14 -10.97 1.02
N PHE A 181 14.04 -10.87 1.77
CA PHE A 181 12.75 -10.51 1.20
C PHE A 181 12.78 -9.17 0.45
N GLY A 182 13.46 -8.14 0.97
CA GLY A 182 13.59 -6.87 0.26
C GLY A 182 14.31 -6.98 -1.09
N ARG A 183 15.32 -7.84 -1.20
CA ARG A 183 16.03 -8.10 -2.47
C ARG A 183 15.15 -8.87 -3.44
N VAL A 184 14.41 -9.87 -2.96
CA VAL A 184 13.44 -10.62 -3.77
C VAL A 184 12.39 -9.67 -4.33
N VAL A 185 11.79 -8.82 -3.49
CA VAL A 185 10.83 -7.79 -3.91
C VAL A 185 11.45 -6.88 -4.97
N ARG A 186 12.65 -6.35 -4.74
CA ARG A 186 13.31 -5.44 -5.70
C ARG A 186 13.49 -6.07 -7.09
N VAL A 187 14.00 -7.30 -7.15
CA VAL A 187 14.26 -7.99 -8.42
C VAL A 187 12.96 -8.44 -9.09
N ALA A 188 12.01 -8.94 -8.30
CA ALA A 188 10.68 -9.31 -8.82
C ALA A 188 9.93 -8.09 -9.38
N SER A 189 10.12 -6.90 -8.81
CA SER A 189 9.51 -5.66 -9.29
C SER A 189 10.13 -5.11 -10.57
N SER A 190 11.35 -5.52 -10.94
CA SER A 190 12.00 -5.11 -12.19
C SER A 190 11.84 -6.16 -13.31
N TRP A 191 11.15 -7.27 -13.04
CA TRP A 191 10.90 -8.29 -14.06
C TRP A 191 10.13 -7.75 -15.25
N GLY A 192 10.77 -7.83 -16.42
CA GLY A 192 10.19 -7.41 -17.69
C GLY A 192 10.31 -5.91 -17.98
N ASP A 193 10.87 -5.08 -17.09
CA ASP A 193 11.07 -3.64 -17.32
C ASP A 193 12.46 -3.36 -17.92
N MET A 194 12.70 -3.95 -19.09
CA MET A 194 13.88 -3.68 -19.91
C MET A 194 13.58 -2.56 -20.92
N ARG A 195 14.47 -1.58 -21.00
CA ARG A 195 14.37 -0.45 -21.91
C ARG A 195 15.55 -0.43 -22.87
N SER A 196 15.30 -0.06 -24.12
CA SER A 196 16.39 0.22 -25.07
C SER A 196 17.22 1.41 -24.61
N CYS A 197 18.52 1.36 -24.87
CA CYS A 197 19.41 2.47 -24.57
C CYS A 197 18.94 3.79 -25.23
N PRO A 198 18.90 4.93 -24.50
CA PRO A 198 18.50 6.22 -25.07
C PRO A 198 19.38 6.71 -26.23
N SER A 199 20.61 6.18 -26.36
CA SER A 199 21.53 6.48 -27.47
C SER A 199 21.58 5.37 -28.52
N ASP A 200 20.63 4.43 -28.51
CA ASP A 200 20.50 3.35 -29.49
C ASP A 200 21.78 2.51 -29.71
N CYS A 201 22.59 2.32 -28.67
CA CYS A 201 23.80 1.49 -28.75
C CYS A 201 23.52 -0.03 -28.83
N GLY A 202 22.25 -0.43 -28.91
CA GLY A 202 21.80 -1.83 -28.96
C GLY A 202 21.65 -2.52 -27.60
N ALA A 203 22.06 -1.88 -26.50
CA ALA A 203 21.90 -2.44 -25.16
C ALA A 203 20.45 -2.35 -24.66
N GLN A 204 20.03 -3.38 -23.92
CA GLN A 204 18.81 -3.38 -23.11
C GLN A 204 19.21 -3.12 -21.65
N ILE A 205 18.55 -2.16 -21.03
CA ILE A 205 18.91 -1.62 -19.71
C ILE A 205 17.73 -1.83 -18.76
N GLU A 206 18.02 -2.33 -17.56
CA GLU A 206 17.05 -2.40 -16.48
C GLU A 206 16.79 -0.99 -15.91
N MET A 207 15.53 -0.66 -15.66
CA MET A 207 15.18 0.60 -15.04
C MET A 207 15.68 0.64 -13.58
N ARG A 208 16.47 1.66 -13.24
CA ARG A 208 16.93 1.85 -11.86
C ARG A 208 15.92 2.69 -11.08
N LYS A 209 15.41 2.14 -9.98
CA LYS A 209 14.53 2.81 -9.03
C LYS A 209 15.28 3.17 -7.73
N VAL A 210 15.21 4.43 -7.33
CA VAL A 210 15.89 4.99 -6.16
C VAL A 210 14.86 5.61 -5.22
N LEU A 211 14.87 5.22 -3.95
CA LEU A 211 14.03 5.84 -2.92
C LEU A 211 14.75 7.05 -2.32
N MET A 212 14.04 8.18 -2.32
CA MET A 212 14.56 9.50 -1.96
C MET A 212 14.16 9.94 -0.55
N ASN A 213 13.33 9.15 0.14
CA ASN A 213 12.87 9.43 1.50
C ASN A 213 12.92 8.18 2.40
N CYS A 214 12.61 8.35 3.68
CA CYS A 214 12.46 7.27 4.65
C CYS A 214 11.01 7.23 5.14
N PRO A 215 10.13 6.45 4.48
CA PRO A 215 8.72 6.37 4.87
C PRO A 215 8.55 5.67 6.23
N ASP A 216 7.54 6.09 7.00
CA ASP A 216 7.19 5.44 8.27
C ASP A 216 6.55 4.05 8.05
N VAL A 217 5.82 3.89 6.94
CA VAL A 217 5.12 2.66 6.56
C VAL A 217 5.39 2.37 5.08
N VAL A 218 5.74 1.13 4.76
CA VAL A 218 5.81 0.64 3.38
C VAL A 218 4.67 -0.34 3.16
N SER A 219 3.83 -0.07 2.16
CA SER A 219 2.79 -0.99 1.72
C SER A 219 3.26 -1.74 0.49
N ILE A 220 3.26 -3.07 0.56
CA ILE A 220 3.57 -3.95 -0.58
C ILE A 220 2.29 -4.68 -0.97
N GLY A 221 1.84 -4.46 -2.20
CA GLY A 221 0.69 -5.16 -2.78
C GLY A 221 1.17 -6.34 -3.61
N ILE A 222 0.64 -7.53 -3.36
CA ILE A 222 1.00 -8.72 -4.15
C ILE A 222 -0.17 -9.04 -5.08
N VAL A 223 0.10 -9.08 -6.38
CA VAL A 223 -0.91 -9.27 -7.42
C VAL A 223 -0.83 -10.70 -7.96
N TRP A 224 -1.97 -11.38 -8.00
CA TRP A 224 -2.08 -12.69 -8.63
C TRP A 224 -2.32 -12.56 -10.13
N ASP A 225 -1.70 -13.44 -10.92
CA ASP A 225 -1.91 -13.51 -12.37
C ASP A 225 -3.28 -14.10 -12.74
N SER A 226 -3.98 -14.69 -11.77
CA SER A 226 -5.29 -15.34 -11.91
C SER A 226 -6.18 -15.02 -10.71
N ALA A 227 -7.50 -14.93 -10.93
CA ALA A 227 -8.50 -14.80 -9.86
C ALA A 227 -8.61 -16.07 -8.98
N GLU A 228 -8.16 -17.22 -9.48
CA GLU A 228 -8.19 -18.52 -8.80
C GLU A 228 -6.79 -19.14 -8.73
N PRO A 229 -5.89 -18.61 -7.88
CA PRO A 229 -4.55 -19.16 -7.72
C PRO A 229 -4.62 -20.57 -7.12
N GLN A 230 -3.74 -21.47 -7.58
CA GLN A 230 -3.70 -22.84 -7.09
C GLN A 230 -3.16 -22.88 -5.66
N VAL A 231 -3.61 -23.85 -4.85
CA VAL A 231 -3.18 -24.01 -3.44
C VAL A 231 -1.65 -24.10 -3.31
N LYS A 232 -0.99 -24.81 -4.24
CA LYS A 232 0.48 -24.90 -4.27
C LYS A 232 1.16 -23.54 -4.43
N ASP A 233 0.57 -22.63 -5.21
CA ASP A 233 1.12 -21.32 -5.51
C ASP A 233 0.90 -20.37 -4.32
N ILE A 234 -0.24 -20.50 -3.63
CA ILE A 234 -0.52 -19.82 -2.36
C ILE A 234 0.50 -20.23 -1.29
N ILE A 235 0.70 -21.52 -1.09
CA ILE A 235 1.67 -22.03 -0.09
C ILE A 235 3.09 -21.56 -0.44
N SER A 236 3.48 -21.66 -1.70
CA SER A 236 4.79 -21.21 -2.18
C SER A 236 4.99 -19.71 -1.95
N LEU A 237 3.97 -18.88 -2.23
CA LEU A 237 4.03 -17.45 -1.92
C LEU A 237 4.21 -17.19 -0.43
N VAL A 238 3.41 -17.84 0.43
CA VAL A 238 3.51 -17.68 1.89
C VAL A 238 4.91 -18.00 2.40
N HIS A 239 5.57 -19.02 1.84
CA HIS A 239 6.97 -19.34 2.17
C HIS A 239 7.99 -18.32 1.67
N ALA A 240 7.68 -17.58 0.60
CA ALA A 240 8.53 -16.52 0.06
C ALA A 240 8.37 -15.19 0.81
N LEU A 241 7.27 -15.00 1.57
CA LEU A 241 7.06 -13.79 2.38
C LEU A 241 8.03 -13.75 3.57
N GLY A 242 8.84 -12.69 3.63
CA GLY A 242 9.65 -12.40 4.80
C GLY A 242 8.93 -11.50 5.80
N THR A 243 9.29 -11.64 7.08
CA THR A 243 8.79 -10.78 8.17
C THR A 243 9.67 -9.56 8.43
N THR A 244 10.84 -9.49 7.78
CA THR A 244 11.79 -8.37 7.89
C THR A 244 12.06 -7.78 6.52
N LEU A 245 11.91 -6.46 6.41
CA LEU A 245 12.17 -5.70 5.19
C LEU A 245 13.18 -4.58 5.52
N LYS A 246 14.34 -4.59 4.86
CA LYS A 246 15.28 -3.46 4.91
C LYS A 246 15.01 -2.57 3.70
N LEU A 247 14.79 -1.28 3.93
CA LEU A 247 14.51 -0.31 2.86
C LEU A 247 15.61 -0.28 1.79
N THR A 248 16.88 -0.46 2.20
CA THR A 248 18.04 -0.54 1.31
C THR A 248 18.00 -1.71 0.33
N ASP A 249 17.22 -2.73 0.64
CA ASP A 249 17.14 -3.94 -0.17
C ASP A 249 16.07 -3.80 -1.24
N VAL A 250 15.01 -3.01 -0.98
CA VAL A 250 13.87 -2.75 -1.88
C VAL A 250 14.22 -1.75 -2.98
N SER A 251 15.11 -0.80 -2.69
CA SER A 251 15.58 0.19 -3.66
C SER A 251 16.98 0.69 -3.27
N SER A 252 17.72 1.27 -4.21
CA SER A 252 18.89 2.05 -3.81
C SER A 252 18.40 3.25 -3.00
N ILE A 253 18.84 3.41 -1.75
CA ILE A 253 18.56 4.63 -0.98
C ILE A 253 19.63 5.66 -1.32
N SER A 254 19.21 6.84 -1.78
CA SER A 254 20.09 8.00 -1.88
C SER A 254 19.78 8.95 -0.73
N TYR A 255 20.68 9.01 0.25
CA TYR A 255 20.67 10.11 1.21
C TYR A 255 21.14 11.38 0.48
N LEU A 256 20.23 12.09 -0.17
CA LEU A 256 20.47 13.51 -0.44
C LEU A 256 20.41 14.23 0.91
N VAL A 257 21.56 14.33 1.56
CA VAL A 257 21.77 15.32 2.62
C VAL A 257 21.66 16.68 1.94
N VAL A 258 20.43 17.20 1.83
CA VAL A 258 20.25 18.64 1.62
C VAL A 258 20.67 19.28 2.93
N LYS A 259 21.97 19.59 3.04
CA LYS A 259 22.42 20.61 3.98
C LYS A 259 21.65 21.88 3.62
N SER A 260 20.75 22.28 4.50
CA SER A 260 20.42 23.71 4.62
C SER A 260 21.56 24.40 5.37
#